data_AF-A0A1N7ENP6-F1
#
_entry.id   AF-A0A1N7ENP6-F1
#
_cell.length_a   1.000
_cell.length_b   1.000
_cell.length_c   1.000
_cell.angle_alpha   90.00
_cell.angle_beta   90.00
_cell.angle_gamma   90.00
#
_symmetry.space_group_name_H-M   'P 1'
#
loop_
_entity.id
_entity.type
_entity.pdbx_description
1 polymer ?
#
loop_
_entity_poly.entity_id
_entity_poly.type
_entity_poly.pdbx_seq_one_letter_code
_entity_poly.pdbx_strand_id
1 'polypeptide(L)'
;MSPSVQNSITVARSVRTEIQEKQVTFLAGSIAYHAFISLLPLLLLAFLAFAAIGSTNLQTQVINFADSLSPAIGDLAETTLESEQGRASASIVGILTLTWGALKLFRGLDTAFSEIYAAETDGSILDQIRNGLIVLFAIGFAVIATIVAGTLLALFPSVPFIELLNPIVLIVALVIAFFPMYYLFPGVETTPREVLPGTIFAAAGWTALQGLFQIYVQVVGSSASGVLGAVLLLVTWLYFSGLVLLIGAVLNAVLSHQTKTADDQTETRQRSLTYDEAARYVRLVRERVFGRYERMEAIEMPAEESFLNSLSNRPATVELIEEISRTDDGKQYEIRVRWTENSNENED
;
A
#
# COMPACT_ATOMS: atom_id res chain seq x y z
N MET A 1 3.98 33.12 7.83
CA MET A 1 4.31 31.91 7.04
C MET A 1 3.42 31.91 5.82
N SER A 2 3.94 31.63 4.62
CA SER A 2 3.11 31.62 3.41
C SER A 2 2.09 30.47 3.44
N PRO A 3 0.89 30.63 2.84
CA PRO A 3 -0.14 29.59 2.81
C PRO A 3 0.33 28.27 2.20
N SER A 4 1.34 28.30 1.32
CA SER A 4 1.99 27.10 0.77
C SER A 4 2.72 26.25 1.83
N VAL A 5 3.36 26.89 2.82
CA VAL A 5 4.14 26.21 3.86
C VAL A 5 3.22 25.52 4.87
N GLN A 6 2.08 26.15 5.20
CA GLN A 6 1.07 25.52 6.06
C GLN A 6 0.49 24.26 5.39
N ASN A 7 0.23 24.33 4.09
CA ASN A 7 -0.31 23.20 3.34
C ASN A 7 0.67 22.01 3.28
N SER A 8 1.97 22.27 3.06
CA SER A 8 2.99 21.20 3.05
C SER A 8 3.16 20.54 4.43
N ILE A 9 3.08 21.30 5.52
CA ILE A 9 3.16 20.75 6.87
C ILE A 9 1.96 19.85 7.17
N THR A 10 0.75 20.26 6.76
CA THR A 10 -0.46 19.44 6.90
C THR A 10 -0.33 18.14 6.11
N VAL A 11 0.08 18.20 4.84
CA VAL A 11 0.29 16.99 4.01
C VAL A 11 1.33 16.06 4.64
N ALA A 12 2.46 16.59 5.11
CA ALA A 12 3.49 15.76 5.74
C ALA A 12 2.99 15.08 7.04
N ARG A 13 2.17 15.77 7.84
CA ARG A 13 1.55 15.17 9.02
C ARG A 13 0.55 14.09 8.63
N SER A 14 -0.33 14.35 7.66
CA SER A 14 -1.30 13.37 7.17
C SER A 14 -0.61 12.13 6.62
N VAL A 15 0.43 12.28 5.78
CA VAL A 15 1.23 11.16 5.27
C VAL A 15 1.83 10.34 6.41
N ARG A 16 2.37 10.99 7.45
CA ARG A 16 2.91 10.28 8.61
C ARG A 16 1.84 9.49 9.36
N THR A 17 0.66 10.08 9.57
CA THR A 17 -0.46 9.41 10.23
C THR A 17 -0.89 8.19 9.45
N GLU A 18 -1.10 8.32 8.14
CA GLU A 18 -1.52 7.23 7.26
C GLU A 18 -0.48 6.10 7.20
N ILE A 19 0.82 6.42 7.18
CA ILE A 19 1.89 5.42 7.25
C ILE A 19 1.76 4.54 8.51
N GLN A 20 1.40 5.16 9.64
CA GLN A 20 1.24 4.46 10.91
C GLN A 20 -0.07 3.65 10.96
N GLU A 21 -1.19 4.27 10.58
CA GLU A 21 -2.51 3.63 10.62
C GLU A 21 -2.61 2.44 9.66
N LYS A 22 -2.06 2.59 8.44
CA LYS A 22 -2.05 1.55 7.42
C LYS A 22 -0.92 0.53 7.56
N GLN A 23 -0.10 0.65 8.61
CA GLN A 23 1.03 -0.23 8.90
C GLN A 23 1.95 -0.42 7.67
N VAL A 24 2.26 0.68 6.98
CA VAL A 24 3.00 0.66 5.70
C VAL A 24 4.35 -0.04 5.82
N THR A 25 5.00 0.06 6.98
CA THR A 25 6.25 -0.65 7.27
C THR A 25 6.08 -2.17 7.30
N PHE A 26 4.95 -2.68 7.78
CA PHE A 26 4.64 -4.11 7.76
C PHE A 26 4.31 -4.59 6.34
N LEU A 27 3.52 -3.81 5.59
CA LEU A 27 3.23 -4.07 4.17
C LEU A 27 4.51 -4.10 3.32
N ALA A 28 5.44 -3.18 3.55
CA ALA A 28 6.75 -3.18 2.88
C ALA A 28 7.55 -4.46 3.19
N GLY A 29 7.47 -4.95 4.43
CA GLY A 29 8.09 -6.22 4.85
C GLY A 29 7.52 -7.44 4.11
N SER A 30 6.19 -7.51 3.94
CA SER A 30 5.57 -8.62 3.21
C SER A 30 5.93 -8.61 1.72
N ILE A 31 5.93 -7.43 1.09
CA ILE A 31 6.39 -7.24 -0.30
C ILE A 31 7.84 -7.68 -0.46
N ALA A 32 8.72 -7.25 0.44
CA ALA A 32 10.14 -7.62 0.40
C ALA A 32 10.35 -9.13 0.54
N TYR A 33 9.61 -9.80 1.43
CA TYR A 33 9.64 -11.25 1.57
C TYR A 33 9.20 -11.95 0.27
N HIS A 34 8.08 -11.54 -0.33
CA HIS A 34 7.60 -12.15 -1.58
C HIS A 34 8.54 -11.89 -2.76
N ALA A 35 9.13 -10.70 -2.85
CA ALA A 35 10.14 -10.38 -3.84
C ALA A 35 11.38 -11.27 -3.67
N PHE A 36 11.91 -11.39 -2.44
CA PHE A 36 13.08 -12.21 -2.14
C PHE A 36 12.88 -13.68 -2.53
N ILE A 37 11.75 -14.28 -2.15
CA ILE A 37 11.44 -15.68 -2.51
C ILE A 37 11.34 -15.87 -4.02
N SER A 38 10.84 -14.86 -4.75
CA SER A 38 10.70 -14.91 -6.22
C SER A 38 12.03 -14.76 -6.96
N LEU A 39 13.05 -14.16 -6.33
CA LEU A 39 14.35 -13.95 -6.96
C LEU A 39 15.11 -15.26 -7.20
N LEU A 40 15.00 -16.25 -6.31
CA LEU A 40 15.72 -17.51 -6.47
C LEU A 40 15.37 -18.25 -7.77
N PRO A 41 14.09 -18.55 -8.08
CA PRO A 41 13.75 -19.17 -9.36
C PRO A 41 13.99 -18.23 -10.55
N LEU A 42 13.89 -16.91 -10.39
CA LEU A 42 14.23 -15.96 -11.46
C LEU A 42 15.71 -16.06 -11.84
N LEU A 43 16.61 -16.08 -10.86
CA LEU A 43 18.05 -16.21 -11.06
C LEU A 43 18.40 -17.54 -11.73
N LEU A 44 17.77 -18.63 -11.28
CA LEU A 44 17.92 -19.95 -11.90
C LEU A 44 17.53 -19.93 -13.38
N LEU A 45 16.38 -19.34 -13.71
CA LEU A 45 15.90 -19.27 -15.10
C LEU A 45 16.75 -18.34 -15.97
N ALA A 46 17.13 -17.18 -15.46
CA ALA A 46 18.03 -16.27 -16.15
C ALA A 46 19.34 -17.00 -16.49
N PHE A 47 19.85 -17.77 -15.54
CA PHE A 47 21.04 -18.56 -15.73
C PHE A 47 20.88 -19.68 -16.77
N LEU A 48 19.81 -20.48 -16.70
CA LEU A 48 19.54 -21.51 -17.70
C LEU A 48 19.43 -20.90 -19.11
N ALA A 49 18.84 -19.71 -19.22
CA ALA A 49 18.78 -18.96 -20.48
C ALA A 49 20.19 -18.55 -20.97
N PHE A 50 21.07 -18.06 -20.09
CA PHE A 50 22.46 -17.71 -20.46
C PHE A 50 23.32 -18.92 -20.81
N ALA A 51 23.13 -20.06 -20.12
CA ALA A 51 23.80 -21.31 -20.43
C ALA A 51 23.41 -21.83 -21.81
N ALA A 52 22.14 -21.69 -22.22
CA ALA A 52 21.67 -22.04 -23.56
C ALA A 52 22.33 -21.18 -24.67
N ILE A 53 22.78 -19.97 -24.35
CA ILE A 53 23.49 -19.06 -25.28
C ILE A 53 25.00 -19.38 -25.35
N GLY A 54 25.52 -20.32 -24.54
CA GLY A 54 26.88 -20.84 -24.64
C GLY A 54 27.95 -20.08 -23.85
N SER A 55 27.56 -19.32 -22.81
CA SER A 55 28.49 -18.54 -21.98
C SER A 55 29.08 -19.37 -20.82
N THR A 56 30.16 -20.12 -21.07
CA THR A 56 30.78 -21.04 -20.08
C THR A 56 31.23 -20.34 -18.79
N ASN A 57 31.64 -19.08 -18.86
CA ASN A 57 32.06 -18.29 -17.70
C ASN A 57 30.93 -18.06 -16.66
N LEU A 58 29.68 -17.98 -17.10
CA LEU A 58 28.54 -17.76 -16.20
C LEU A 58 28.12 -19.06 -15.52
N GLN A 59 28.32 -20.21 -16.16
CA GLN A 59 28.09 -21.54 -15.59
C GLN A 59 28.95 -21.78 -14.35
N THR A 60 30.25 -21.47 -14.44
CA THR A 60 31.18 -21.59 -13.32
C THR A 60 30.83 -20.64 -12.18
N GLN A 61 30.39 -19.40 -12.47
CA GLN A 61 29.99 -18.46 -11.41
C GLN A 61 28.76 -18.93 -10.62
N VAL A 62 27.79 -19.57 -11.28
CA VAL A 62 26.60 -20.09 -10.59
C VAL A 62 26.91 -21.30 -9.73
N ILE A 63 27.73 -22.24 -10.23
CA ILE A 63 28.17 -23.38 -9.43
C ILE A 63 28.95 -22.88 -8.20
N ASN A 64 29.89 -21.94 -8.39
CA ASN A 64 30.64 -21.33 -7.28
C ASN A 64 29.73 -20.62 -6.27
N PHE A 65 28.68 -19.93 -6.73
CA PHE A 65 27.70 -19.31 -5.83
C PHE A 65 26.90 -20.36 -5.06
N ALA A 66 26.41 -21.40 -5.75
CA ALA A 66 25.69 -22.52 -5.15
C ALA A 66 26.54 -23.24 -4.09
N ASP A 67 27.82 -23.50 -4.38
CA ASP A 67 28.81 -24.05 -3.45
C ASP A 67 29.00 -23.15 -2.22
N SER A 68 29.00 -21.83 -2.42
CA SER A 68 29.13 -20.88 -1.31
C SER A 68 27.92 -20.90 -0.36
N LEU A 69 26.73 -21.30 -0.85
CA LEU A 69 25.56 -21.52 -0.02
C LEU A 69 25.69 -22.83 0.76
N SER A 70 26.01 -23.92 0.05
CA SER A 70 26.27 -25.25 0.59
C SER A 70 26.84 -26.15 -0.52
N PRO A 71 27.82 -27.01 -0.23
CA PRO A 71 28.33 -27.99 -1.20
C PRO A 71 27.23 -28.83 -1.85
N ALA A 72 26.19 -29.21 -1.07
CA ALA A 72 25.07 -29.98 -1.60
C ALA A 72 24.25 -29.22 -2.66
N ILE A 73 24.19 -27.88 -2.59
CA ILE A 73 23.50 -27.05 -3.58
C ILE A 73 24.36 -26.92 -4.83
N GLY A 74 25.69 -26.82 -4.68
CA GLY A 74 26.65 -26.82 -5.79
C GLY A 74 26.63 -28.12 -6.59
N ASP A 75 26.72 -29.26 -5.92
CA ASP A 75 26.62 -30.59 -6.55
C ASP A 75 25.32 -30.76 -7.35
N LEU A 76 24.20 -30.30 -6.77
CA LEU A 76 22.89 -30.30 -7.44
C LEU A 76 22.85 -29.35 -8.64
N ALA A 77 23.48 -28.18 -8.54
CA ALA A 77 23.58 -27.24 -9.65
C ALA A 77 24.40 -27.82 -10.80
N GLU A 78 25.56 -28.41 -10.50
CA GLU A 78 26.44 -29.05 -11.49
C GLU A 78 25.70 -30.16 -12.25
N THR A 79 25.13 -31.14 -11.54
CA THR A 79 24.35 -32.24 -12.15
C THR A 79 23.13 -31.77 -12.94
N THR A 80 22.45 -30.71 -12.47
CA THR A 80 21.31 -30.11 -13.19
C THR A 80 21.74 -29.47 -14.50
N LEU A 81 22.94 -28.89 -14.56
CA LEU A 81 23.40 -28.14 -15.72
C LEU A 81 24.11 -28.98 -16.78
N GLU A 82 24.73 -30.08 -16.36
CA GLU A 82 25.40 -31.01 -17.26
C GLU A 82 24.41 -31.84 -18.09
N SER A 83 23.21 -32.09 -17.56
CA SER A 83 22.20 -32.92 -18.23
C SER A 83 21.10 -32.11 -18.91
N GLU A 84 20.73 -32.47 -20.15
CA GLU A 84 19.61 -31.80 -20.84
C GLU A 84 18.29 -31.95 -20.09
N GLN A 85 18.06 -33.15 -19.52
CA GLN A 85 16.86 -33.45 -18.74
C GLN A 85 16.83 -32.69 -17.41
N GLY A 86 17.98 -32.51 -16.76
CA GLY A 86 18.10 -31.67 -15.55
C GLY A 86 17.76 -30.21 -15.83
N ARG A 87 18.30 -29.64 -16.91
CA ARG A 87 17.98 -28.27 -17.33
C ARG A 87 16.49 -28.09 -17.63
N ALA A 88 15.87 -29.07 -18.31
CA ALA A 88 14.45 -29.03 -18.64
C ALA A 88 13.56 -29.10 -17.39
N SER A 89 13.84 -30.02 -16.45
CA SER A 89 13.06 -30.15 -15.21
C SER A 89 13.23 -28.93 -14.30
N ALA A 90 14.45 -28.42 -14.16
CA ALA A 90 14.75 -27.20 -13.42
C ALA A 90 14.06 -25.98 -14.03
N SER A 91 13.99 -25.89 -15.36
CA SER A 91 13.25 -24.82 -16.05
C SER A 91 11.77 -24.86 -15.71
N ILE A 92 11.14 -26.04 -15.76
CA ILE A 92 9.71 -26.20 -15.45
C ILE A 92 9.42 -25.81 -14.00
N VAL A 93 10.18 -26.37 -13.06
CA VAL A 93 10.02 -26.07 -11.62
C VAL A 93 10.29 -24.60 -11.35
N GLY A 94 11.33 -24.03 -11.97
CA GLY A 94 11.66 -22.61 -11.89
C GLY A 94 10.52 -21.73 -12.39
N ILE A 95 9.94 -22.02 -13.56
CA ILE A 95 8.82 -21.26 -14.13
C ILE A 95 7.61 -21.32 -13.21
N LEU A 96 7.24 -22.51 -12.72
CA LEU A 96 6.09 -22.67 -11.82
C LEU A 96 6.30 -21.89 -10.50
N THR A 97 7.49 -21.99 -9.91
CA THR A 97 7.82 -21.33 -8.64
C THR A 97 7.91 -19.82 -8.81
N LEU A 98 8.54 -19.34 -9.88
CA LEU A 98 8.61 -17.92 -10.22
C LEU A 98 7.23 -17.35 -10.47
N THR A 99 6.39 -18.06 -11.23
CA THR A 99 5.01 -17.63 -11.50
C THR A 99 4.24 -17.51 -10.20
N TRP A 100 4.29 -18.53 -9.34
CA TRP A 100 3.64 -18.50 -8.03
C TRP A 100 4.14 -17.34 -7.14
N GLY A 101 5.46 -17.13 -7.09
CA GLY A 101 6.08 -16.03 -6.34
C GLY A 101 5.69 -14.65 -6.87
N ALA A 102 5.72 -14.47 -8.19
CA ALA A 102 5.30 -13.24 -8.86
C ALA A 102 3.82 -12.94 -8.58
N LEU A 103 2.94 -13.93 -8.66
CA LEU A 103 1.52 -13.78 -8.31
C LEU A 103 1.36 -13.31 -6.85
N LYS A 104 2.12 -13.88 -5.92
CA LYS A 104 2.10 -13.46 -4.51
C LYS A 104 2.60 -12.03 -4.33
N LEU A 105 3.68 -11.66 -5.02
CA LEU A 105 4.22 -10.29 -4.98
C LEU A 105 3.21 -9.27 -5.52
N PHE A 106 2.64 -9.52 -6.70
CA PHE A 106 1.64 -8.62 -7.29
C PHE A 106 0.39 -8.52 -6.44
N ARG A 107 -0.11 -9.64 -5.91
CA ARG A 107 -1.24 -9.63 -4.98
C ARG A 107 -0.91 -8.86 -3.70
N GLY A 108 0.30 -9.00 -3.18
CA GLY A 108 0.76 -8.24 -2.01
C GLY A 108 0.81 -6.73 -2.28
N LEU A 109 1.28 -6.32 -3.45
CA LEU A 109 1.26 -4.92 -3.89
C LEU A 109 -0.17 -4.40 -4.07
N ASP A 110 -1.02 -5.13 -4.80
CA ASP A 110 -2.43 -4.79 -5.04
C ASP A 110 -3.19 -4.60 -3.72
N THR A 111 -3.02 -5.55 -2.78
CA THR A 111 -3.61 -5.46 -1.44
C THR A 111 -3.05 -4.27 -0.65
N ALA A 112 -1.75 -4.02 -0.71
CA ALA A 112 -1.14 -2.89 0.01
C ALA A 112 -1.63 -1.54 -0.53
N PHE A 113 -1.77 -1.40 -1.85
CA PHE A 113 -2.34 -0.19 -2.46
C PHE A 113 -3.81 -0.05 -2.12
N SER A 114 -4.62 -1.09 -2.29
CA SER A 114 -6.05 -1.06 -1.92
C SER A 114 -6.26 -0.70 -0.45
N GLU A 115 -5.44 -1.23 0.46
CA GLU A 115 -5.48 -0.90 1.89
C GLU A 115 -5.17 0.58 2.16
N ILE A 116 -4.13 1.12 1.50
CA ILE A 116 -3.74 2.54 1.59
C ILE A 116 -4.89 3.45 1.12
N TYR A 117 -5.55 3.08 0.02
CA TYR A 117 -6.67 3.84 -0.55
C TYR A 117 -8.02 3.50 0.10
N ALA A 118 -8.03 2.65 1.13
CA ALA A 118 -9.24 2.18 1.83
C ALA A 118 -10.34 1.64 0.88
N ALA A 119 -9.92 1.03 -0.23
CA ALA A 119 -10.81 0.50 -1.25
C ALA A 119 -11.53 -0.77 -0.77
N GLU A 120 -12.80 -0.93 -1.15
CA GLU A 120 -13.51 -2.20 -1.00
C GLU A 120 -12.98 -3.18 -2.05
N THR A 121 -12.23 -4.19 -1.61
CA THR A 121 -11.54 -5.15 -2.50
C THR A 121 -12.53 -6.07 -3.24
N ASP A 122 -13.10 -5.59 -4.36
CA ASP A 122 -14.06 -6.35 -5.19
C ASP A 122 -13.47 -6.88 -6.52
N GLY A 123 -12.17 -6.71 -6.74
CA GLY A 123 -11.50 -7.15 -7.97
C GLY A 123 -11.47 -8.68 -8.13
N SER A 124 -11.88 -9.18 -9.31
CA SER A 124 -11.71 -10.58 -9.69
C SER A 124 -10.22 -10.96 -9.76
N ILE A 125 -9.89 -12.23 -9.46
CA ILE A 125 -8.52 -12.77 -9.61
C ILE A 125 -7.97 -12.51 -11.03
N LEU A 126 -8.85 -12.51 -12.04
CA LEU A 126 -8.45 -12.24 -13.42
C LEU A 126 -7.98 -10.80 -13.62
N ASP A 127 -8.61 -9.82 -12.98
CA ASP A 127 -8.20 -8.42 -13.05
C ASP A 127 -6.84 -8.20 -12.36
N GLN A 128 -6.61 -8.87 -11.22
CA GLN A 128 -5.32 -8.84 -10.53
C GLN A 128 -4.19 -9.39 -11.42
N ILE A 129 -4.43 -10.51 -12.12
CA ILE A 129 -3.46 -11.08 -13.06
C ILE A 129 -3.21 -10.14 -14.24
N ARG A 130 -4.27 -9.57 -14.83
CA ARG A 130 -4.15 -8.62 -15.95
C ARG A 130 -3.33 -7.40 -15.54
N ASN A 131 -3.67 -6.79 -14.40
CA ASN A 131 -2.98 -5.61 -13.89
C ASN A 131 -1.51 -5.94 -13.57
N GLY A 132 -1.24 -7.09 -12.95
CA GLY A 132 0.13 -7.57 -12.72
C GLY A 132 0.94 -7.76 -14.01
N LEU A 133 0.34 -8.30 -15.07
CA LEU A 133 0.99 -8.44 -16.38
C LEU A 133 1.29 -7.10 -17.04
N ILE A 134 0.39 -6.11 -16.93
CA ILE A 134 0.63 -4.75 -17.44
C ILE A 134 1.82 -4.11 -16.71
N VAL A 135 1.85 -4.21 -15.38
CA VAL A 135 2.96 -3.70 -14.56
C VAL A 135 4.27 -4.42 -14.92
N LEU A 136 4.25 -5.74 -15.08
CA LEU A 136 5.42 -6.52 -15.48
C LEU A 136 5.95 -6.08 -16.85
N PHE A 137 5.06 -5.88 -17.82
CA PHE A 137 5.43 -5.39 -19.15
C PHE A 137 6.02 -3.98 -19.09
N ALA A 138 5.45 -3.08 -18.29
CA ALA A 138 5.97 -1.73 -18.10
C ALA A 138 7.36 -1.73 -17.46
N ILE A 139 7.59 -2.58 -16.46
CA ILE A 139 8.92 -2.75 -15.84
C ILE A 139 9.91 -3.30 -16.89
N GLY A 140 9.54 -4.35 -17.64
CA GLY A 140 10.39 -4.92 -18.68
C GLY A 140 10.74 -3.91 -19.78
N PHE A 141 9.75 -3.13 -20.24
CA PHE A 141 9.94 -2.05 -21.19
C PHE A 141 10.87 -0.96 -20.65
N ALA A 142 10.69 -0.53 -19.40
CA ALA A 142 11.54 0.48 -18.77
C ALA A 142 13.00 0.01 -18.61
N VAL A 143 13.23 -1.27 -18.30
CA VAL A 143 14.57 -1.86 -18.25
C VAL A 143 15.22 -1.81 -19.64
N ILE A 144 14.52 -2.25 -20.68
CA ILE A 144 15.04 -2.21 -22.07
C ILE A 144 15.31 -0.75 -22.48
N ALA A 145 14.38 0.16 -22.21
CA ALA A 145 14.52 1.58 -22.53
C ALA A 145 15.74 2.20 -21.83
N THR A 146 16.00 1.84 -20.58
CA THR A 146 17.17 2.30 -19.82
C THR A 146 18.48 1.78 -20.43
N ILE A 147 18.52 0.50 -20.81
CA ILE A 147 19.70 -0.11 -21.45
C ILE A 147 19.98 0.57 -22.80
N VAL A 148 18.94 0.76 -23.62
CA VAL A 148 19.05 1.43 -24.93
C VAL A 148 19.50 2.88 -24.73
N ALA A 149 18.89 3.63 -23.83
CA ALA A 149 19.25 5.01 -23.54
C ALA A 149 20.70 5.12 -23.06
N GLY A 150 21.14 4.26 -22.12
CA GLY A 150 22.53 4.24 -21.66
C GLY A 150 23.52 3.93 -22.78
N THR A 151 23.19 2.98 -23.66
CA THR A 151 24.02 2.65 -24.82
C THR A 151 24.13 3.83 -25.80
N LEU A 152 23.02 4.51 -26.07
CA LEU A 152 23.00 5.69 -26.95
C LEU A 152 23.79 6.85 -26.35
N LEU A 153 23.67 7.11 -25.05
CA LEU A 153 24.45 8.15 -24.37
C LEU A 153 25.95 7.87 -24.43
N ALA A 154 26.34 6.59 -24.32
CA ALA A 154 27.74 6.18 -24.42
C ALA A 154 28.36 6.42 -25.82
N LEU A 155 27.56 6.65 -26.87
CA LEU A 155 28.04 7.01 -28.20
C LEU A 155 28.47 8.48 -28.31
N PHE A 156 28.13 9.33 -27.33
CA PHE A 156 28.44 10.76 -27.34
C PHE A 156 29.34 11.19 -26.15
N PRO A 157 30.49 10.54 -25.93
CA PRO A 157 31.35 10.81 -24.77
C PRO A 157 31.97 12.23 -24.80
N SER A 158 31.99 12.87 -25.96
CA SER A 158 32.54 14.21 -26.17
C SER A 158 31.59 15.35 -25.77
N VAL A 159 30.33 15.06 -25.43
CA VAL A 159 29.37 16.09 -24.98
C VAL A 159 29.62 16.37 -23.49
N PRO A 160 30.00 17.60 -23.11
CA PRO A 160 30.23 17.92 -21.71
C PRO A 160 28.92 17.78 -20.92
N PHE A 161 29.02 17.25 -19.69
CA PHE A 161 27.90 17.04 -18.76
C PHE A 161 26.84 16.01 -19.19
N ILE A 162 27.08 15.20 -20.22
CA ILE A 162 26.12 14.16 -20.65
C ILE A 162 25.79 13.15 -19.53
N GLU A 163 26.74 12.91 -18.63
CA GLU A 163 26.57 12.02 -17.47
C GLU A 163 25.52 12.52 -16.47
N LEU A 164 25.25 13.85 -16.43
CA LEU A 164 24.21 14.43 -15.57
C LEU A 164 22.79 14.03 -16.02
N LEU A 165 22.63 13.53 -17.26
CA LEU A 165 21.35 13.02 -17.78
C LEU A 165 21.02 11.62 -17.27
N ASN A 166 22.00 10.83 -16.84
CA ASN A 166 21.78 9.46 -16.36
C ASN A 166 20.73 9.35 -15.23
N PRO A 167 20.79 10.13 -14.14
CA PRO A 167 19.76 10.08 -13.11
C PRO A 167 18.40 10.54 -13.60
N ILE A 168 18.34 11.48 -14.56
CA ILE A 168 17.08 11.96 -15.14
C ILE A 168 16.45 10.85 -15.99
N VAL A 169 17.24 10.18 -16.85
CA VAL A 169 16.79 9.04 -17.65
C VAL A 169 16.28 7.92 -16.76
N LEU A 170 17.00 7.61 -15.67
CA LEU A 170 16.58 6.61 -14.70
C LEU A 170 15.26 6.99 -14.04
N ILE A 171 15.10 8.23 -13.56
CA ILE A 171 13.84 8.70 -12.96
C ILE A 171 12.71 8.60 -13.96
N VAL A 172 12.89 9.02 -15.21
CA VAL A 172 11.85 8.92 -16.25
C VAL A 172 11.48 7.46 -16.53
N ALA A 173 12.47 6.58 -16.65
CA ALA A 173 12.22 5.15 -16.84
C ALA A 173 11.48 4.53 -15.65
N LEU A 174 11.85 4.90 -14.42
CA LEU A 174 11.16 4.44 -13.20
C LEU A 174 9.74 5.00 -13.10
N VAL A 175 9.50 6.25 -13.50
CA VAL A 175 8.14 6.80 -13.58
C VAL A 175 7.31 5.98 -14.57
N ILE A 176 7.83 5.66 -15.76
CA ILE A 176 7.15 4.81 -16.74
C ILE A 176 6.87 3.41 -16.16
N ALA A 177 7.84 2.83 -15.43
CA ALA A 177 7.70 1.51 -14.83
C ALA A 177 6.66 1.48 -13.69
N PHE A 178 6.65 2.50 -12.84
CA PHE A 178 5.80 2.55 -11.64
C PHE A 178 4.41 3.12 -11.93
N PHE A 179 4.24 3.94 -12.97
CA PHE A 179 2.96 4.59 -13.26
C PHE A 179 1.78 3.61 -13.37
N PRO A 180 1.86 2.48 -14.09
CA PRO A 180 0.74 1.53 -14.16
C PRO A 180 0.40 0.90 -12.81
N MET A 181 1.39 0.67 -11.94
CA MET A 181 1.15 0.15 -10.59
C MET A 181 0.32 1.14 -9.79
N TYR A 182 0.69 2.42 -9.87
CA TYR A 182 0.04 3.52 -9.17
C TYR A 182 -1.36 3.85 -9.69
N TYR A 183 -1.63 3.57 -10.96
CA TYR A 183 -2.92 3.81 -11.59
C TYR A 183 -3.89 2.63 -11.47
N LEU A 184 -3.38 1.38 -11.48
CA LEU A 184 -4.22 0.17 -11.57
C LEU A 184 -4.47 -0.51 -10.22
N PHE A 185 -3.57 -0.41 -9.25
CA PHE A 185 -3.67 -1.13 -7.96
C PHE A 185 -4.52 -0.47 -6.87
N PRO A 186 -4.78 0.86 -6.84
CA PRO A 186 -5.63 1.47 -5.81
C PRO A 186 -7.05 0.89 -5.71
N GLY A 187 -7.57 0.26 -6.77
CA GLY A 187 -8.93 -0.30 -6.78
C GLY A 187 -10.05 0.75 -6.76
N VAL A 188 -9.70 2.04 -6.84
CA VAL A 188 -10.60 3.20 -6.86
C VAL A 188 -10.38 4.02 -8.12
N GLU A 189 -11.38 4.80 -8.52
CA GLU A 189 -11.26 5.71 -9.66
C GLU A 189 -10.19 6.78 -9.35
N THR A 190 -9.07 6.72 -10.05
CA THR A 190 -7.99 7.70 -9.96
C THR A 190 -7.75 8.34 -11.32
N THR A 191 -7.36 9.61 -11.33
CA THR A 191 -6.92 10.27 -12.56
C THR A 191 -5.40 10.19 -12.73
N PRO A 192 -4.87 10.20 -13.97
CA PRO A 192 -3.42 10.22 -14.21
C PRO A 192 -2.68 11.36 -13.48
N ARG A 193 -3.36 12.48 -13.21
CA ARG A 193 -2.79 13.64 -12.52
C ARG A 193 -2.69 13.43 -11.01
N GLU A 194 -3.61 12.66 -10.43
CA GLU A 194 -3.60 12.33 -8.99
C GLU A 194 -2.49 11.35 -8.64
N VAL A 195 -2.17 10.42 -9.55
CA VAL A 195 -1.18 9.37 -9.26
C VAL A 195 0.26 9.82 -9.53
N LEU A 196 0.46 10.84 -10.35
CA LEU A 196 1.78 11.26 -10.81
C LEU A 196 2.72 11.77 -9.70
N PRO A 197 2.28 12.59 -8.72
CA PRO A 197 3.17 13.12 -7.67
C PRO A 197 3.88 12.03 -6.87
N GLY A 198 3.13 11.01 -6.44
CA GLY A 198 3.62 9.85 -5.71
C GLY A 198 4.46 8.92 -6.57
N THR A 199 4.12 8.75 -7.85
CA THR A 199 4.97 7.99 -8.79
C THR A 199 6.33 8.67 -8.97
N ILE A 200 6.37 10.00 -9.12
CA ILE A 200 7.62 10.77 -9.22
C ILE A 200 8.40 10.68 -7.90
N PHE A 201 7.71 10.82 -6.76
CA PHE A 201 8.32 10.67 -5.44
C PHE A 201 8.99 9.30 -5.30
N ALA A 202 8.31 8.22 -5.67
CA ALA A 202 8.87 6.88 -5.58
C ALA A 202 10.04 6.66 -6.54
N ALA A 203 9.97 7.17 -7.77
CA ALA A 203 11.09 7.11 -8.73
C ALA A 203 12.33 7.86 -8.21
N ALA A 204 12.14 9.07 -7.66
CA ALA A 204 13.21 9.87 -7.07
C ALA A 204 13.77 9.20 -5.80
N GLY A 205 12.89 8.71 -4.92
CA GLY A 205 13.27 8.00 -3.70
C GLY A 205 14.03 6.71 -3.98
N TRP A 206 13.62 5.95 -5.00
CA TRP A 206 14.32 4.75 -5.45
C TRP A 206 15.71 5.09 -5.98
N THR A 207 15.83 6.15 -6.79
CA THR A 207 17.11 6.63 -7.31
C THR A 207 18.04 7.08 -6.18
N ALA A 208 17.51 7.80 -5.19
CA ALA A 208 18.25 8.20 -3.99
C ALA A 208 18.68 6.99 -3.16
N LEU A 209 17.78 6.01 -2.99
CA LEU A 209 18.07 4.74 -2.32
C LEU A 209 19.23 4.03 -3.01
N GLN A 210 19.25 3.99 -4.35
CA GLN A 210 20.33 3.38 -5.14
C GLN A 210 21.68 4.05 -4.86
N GLY A 211 21.73 5.38 -4.87
CA GLY A 211 22.94 6.11 -4.52
C GLY A 211 23.39 5.82 -3.08
N LEU A 212 22.46 5.80 -2.12
CA LEU A 212 22.75 5.47 -0.72
C LEU A 212 23.33 4.07 -0.56
N PHE A 213 22.80 3.10 -1.30
CA PHE A 213 23.27 1.72 -1.25
C PHE A 213 24.63 1.53 -1.93
N GLN A 214 24.91 2.25 -3.01
CA GLN A 214 26.24 2.29 -3.60
C GLN A 214 27.28 2.81 -2.58
N ILE A 215 26.95 3.89 -1.86
CA ILE A 215 27.81 4.42 -0.79
C ILE A 215 27.98 3.39 0.34
N TYR A 216 26.89 2.76 0.77
CA TYR A 216 26.94 1.73 1.81
C TYR A 216 27.91 0.60 1.46
N VAL A 217 27.83 0.06 0.24
CA VAL A 217 28.71 -1.02 -0.23
C VAL A 217 30.18 -0.56 -0.30
N GLN A 218 30.43 0.70 -0.70
CA GLN A 218 31.78 1.26 -0.72
C GLN A 218 32.37 1.43 0.69
N VAL A 219 31.57 1.86 1.67
CA VAL A 219 32.03 2.16 3.04
C VAL A 219 32.20 0.90 3.87
N VAL A 220 31.20 0.01 3.85
CA VAL A 220 31.25 -1.26 4.61
C VAL A 220 32.25 -2.23 3.97
N GLY A 221 32.59 -2.01 2.69
CA GLY A 221 33.43 -2.88 1.91
C GLY A 221 32.79 -4.27 1.75
N SER A 222 33.51 -5.17 1.09
CA SER A 222 33.12 -6.58 1.00
C SER A 222 33.12 -7.27 2.38
N SER A 223 33.29 -6.62 3.52
CA SER A 223 33.31 -7.22 4.87
C SER A 223 32.06 -8.05 5.20
N ALA A 224 30.94 -7.79 4.52
CA ALA A 224 29.75 -8.65 4.49
C ALA A 224 29.88 -9.81 3.47
N SER A 225 31.10 -10.31 3.19
CA SER A 225 31.45 -11.23 2.08
C SER A 225 30.77 -12.58 2.13
N GLY A 226 30.16 -12.92 3.27
CA GLY A 226 29.40 -14.15 3.40
C GLY A 226 28.03 -14.02 2.74
N VAL A 227 27.53 -15.15 2.25
CA VAL A 227 26.16 -15.32 1.74
C VAL A 227 25.11 -14.66 2.65
N LEU A 228 25.24 -14.83 3.97
CA LEU A 228 24.31 -14.24 4.94
C LEU A 228 24.30 -12.71 4.90
N GLY A 229 25.46 -12.07 4.74
CA GLY A 229 25.57 -10.63 4.62
C GLY A 229 24.92 -10.12 3.33
N ALA A 230 25.15 -10.82 2.21
CA ALA A 230 24.51 -10.50 0.94
C ALA A 230 22.99 -10.66 0.98
N VAL A 231 22.48 -11.72 1.61
CA VAL A 231 21.03 -11.95 1.79
C VAL A 231 20.40 -10.87 2.65
N LEU A 232 20.98 -10.57 3.82
CA LEU A 232 20.46 -9.51 4.70
C LEU A 232 20.46 -8.15 4.01
N LEU A 233 21.52 -7.86 3.27
CA LEU A 233 21.64 -6.62 2.51
C LEU A 233 20.57 -6.53 1.41
N LEU A 234 20.34 -7.62 0.66
CA LEU A 234 19.33 -7.71 -0.38
C LEU A 234 17.92 -7.55 0.18
N VAL A 235 17.58 -8.25 1.27
CA VAL A 235 16.26 -8.13 1.92
C VAL A 235 16.04 -6.71 2.44
N THR A 236 17.08 -6.10 3.03
CA THR A 236 17.02 -4.70 3.49
C THR A 236 16.79 -3.74 2.33
N TRP A 237 17.49 -3.96 1.21
CA TRP A 237 17.28 -3.19 -0.03
C TRP A 237 15.84 -3.31 -0.54
N LEU A 238 15.31 -4.54 -0.63
CA LEU A 238 13.93 -4.80 -1.05
C LEU A 238 12.90 -4.17 -0.09
N TYR A 239 13.18 -4.20 1.21
CA TYR A 239 12.35 -3.57 2.24
C TYR A 239 12.25 -2.05 2.03
N PHE A 240 13.38 -1.35 1.94
CA PHE A 240 13.36 0.10 1.71
C PHE A 240 12.80 0.48 0.35
N SER A 241 13.03 -0.36 -0.67
CA SER A 241 12.44 -0.22 -1.99
C SER A 241 10.90 -0.28 -1.93
N GLY A 242 10.35 -1.29 -1.26
CA GLY A 242 8.91 -1.41 -1.03
C GLY A 242 8.37 -0.26 -0.18
N LEU A 243 9.13 0.17 0.84
CA LEU A 243 8.74 1.29 1.71
C LEU A 243 8.61 2.60 0.92
N VAL A 244 9.60 2.94 0.08
CA VAL A 244 9.56 4.13 -0.77
C VAL A 244 8.37 4.08 -1.73
N LEU A 245 8.12 2.92 -2.34
CA LEU A 245 6.96 2.71 -3.22
C LEU A 245 5.63 2.92 -2.49
N LEU A 246 5.47 2.39 -1.28
CA LEU A 246 4.22 2.56 -0.54
C LEU A 246 4.05 3.97 0.03
N ILE A 247 5.14 4.66 0.42
CA ILE A 247 5.07 6.07 0.84
C ILE A 247 4.59 6.94 -0.33
N GLY A 248 5.04 6.68 -1.56
CA GLY A 248 4.51 7.38 -2.73
C GLY A 248 3.02 7.12 -2.94
N ALA A 249 2.53 5.90 -2.66
CA ALA A 249 1.11 5.57 -2.73
C ALA A 249 0.29 6.35 -1.68
N VAL A 250 0.78 6.40 -0.43
CA VAL A 250 0.18 7.21 0.64
C VAL A 250 0.16 8.69 0.27
N LEU A 251 1.25 9.21 -0.30
CA LEU A 251 1.34 10.60 -0.73
C LEU A 251 0.22 10.93 -1.72
N ASN A 252 -0.04 10.05 -2.69
CA ASN A 252 -1.13 10.26 -3.63
C ASN A 252 -2.50 10.19 -2.96
N ALA A 253 -2.75 9.16 -2.13
CA ALA A 253 -4.03 9.01 -1.45
C ALA A 253 -4.37 10.24 -0.57
N VAL A 254 -3.36 10.82 0.10
CA VAL A 254 -3.51 12.06 0.88
C VAL A 254 -3.78 13.26 -0.03
N LEU A 255 -3.05 13.41 -1.14
CA LEU A 255 -3.22 14.53 -2.07
C LEU A 255 -4.57 14.48 -2.81
N SER A 256 -5.08 13.29 -3.08
CA SER A 256 -6.37 13.06 -3.73
C SER A 256 -7.54 13.02 -2.74
N HIS A 257 -7.30 13.21 -1.44
CA HIS A 257 -8.32 13.09 -0.38
C HIS A 257 -9.05 11.72 -0.39
N GLN A 258 -8.36 10.67 -0.82
CA GLN A 258 -8.89 9.30 -0.87
C GLN A 258 -8.54 8.51 0.41
N THR A 259 -7.78 9.11 1.32
CA THR A 259 -7.65 8.62 2.69
C THR A 259 -8.89 9.00 3.48
N LYS A 260 -9.44 8.05 4.25
CA LYS A 260 -10.45 8.33 5.28
C LYS A 260 -9.81 9.21 6.34
N THR A 261 -9.80 10.52 6.13
CA THR A 261 -9.37 11.51 7.12
C THR A 261 -10.10 11.25 8.43
N ALA A 262 -9.53 11.62 9.58
CA ALA A 262 -10.14 11.41 10.89
C ALA A 262 -11.62 11.87 11.01
N ASP A 263 -12.07 12.79 10.15
CA ASP A 263 -13.47 13.23 10.00
C ASP A 263 -14.41 12.09 9.53
N ASP A 264 -13.89 11.13 8.78
CA ASP A 264 -14.57 10.00 8.14
C ASP A 264 -14.56 8.72 9.02
N GLN A 265 -13.97 8.77 10.22
CA GLN A 265 -14.10 7.72 11.25
C GLN A 265 -15.39 7.86 12.09
N THR A 266 -16.29 8.73 11.65
CA THR A 266 -17.59 8.95 12.28
C THR A 266 -18.56 7.87 11.80
N GLU A 267 -18.72 6.79 12.58
CA GLU A 267 -19.78 5.81 12.32
C GLU A 267 -21.13 6.48 12.62
N THR A 268 -21.78 7.00 11.58
CA THR A 268 -23.15 7.52 11.67
C THR A 268 -24.13 6.39 11.39
N ARG A 269 -24.84 5.94 12.43
CA ARG A 269 -25.90 4.95 12.30
C ARG A 269 -27.25 5.62 12.46
N GLN A 270 -27.97 5.74 11.35
CA GLN A 270 -29.34 6.23 11.33
C GLN A 270 -30.32 5.05 11.44
N ARG A 271 -31.18 5.08 12.45
CA ARG A 271 -32.23 4.08 12.65
C ARG A 271 -33.58 4.77 12.79
N SER A 272 -34.52 4.37 11.94
CA SER A 272 -35.93 4.68 12.13
C SER A 272 -36.51 3.67 13.12
N LEU A 273 -36.99 4.14 14.26
CA LEU A 273 -37.55 3.32 15.33
C LEU A 273 -38.99 3.73 15.60
N THR A 274 -39.82 2.77 15.99
CA THR A 274 -41.14 3.09 16.53
C THR A 274 -40.99 3.85 17.84
N TYR A 275 -42.03 4.61 18.22
CA TYR A 275 -42.03 5.39 19.47
C TYR A 275 -41.61 4.56 20.70
N ASP A 276 -42.18 3.35 20.85
CA ASP A 276 -41.91 2.48 22.00
C ASP A 276 -40.48 1.90 21.98
N GLU A 277 -39.93 1.64 20.80
CA GLU A 277 -38.55 1.18 20.63
C GLU A 277 -37.55 2.30 20.95
N ALA A 278 -37.81 3.52 20.48
CA ALA A 278 -36.99 4.68 20.79
C ALA A 278 -37.00 4.99 22.29
N ALA A 279 -38.17 4.94 22.95
CA ALA A 279 -38.29 5.11 24.40
C ALA A 279 -37.48 4.07 25.18
N ARG A 280 -37.51 2.79 24.74
CA ARG A 280 -36.70 1.71 25.33
C ARG A 280 -35.21 1.95 25.11
N TYR A 281 -34.82 2.39 23.92
CA TYR A 281 -33.44 2.66 23.58
C TYR A 281 -32.84 3.80 24.42
N VAL A 282 -33.51 4.95 24.47
CA VAL A 282 -33.10 6.11 25.27
C VAL A 282 -33.01 5.74 26.76
N ARG A 283 -33.95 4.92 27.25
CA ARG A 283 -33.89 4.40 28.62
C ARG A 283 -32.61 3.59 28.88
N LEU A 284 -32.24 2.68 27.99
CA LEU A 284 -31.03 1.87 28.12
C LEU A 284 -29.76 2.71 28.08
N VAL A 285 -29.69 3.66 27.14
CA VAL A 285 -28.56 4.61 27.04
C VAL A 285 -28.43 5.41 28.32
N ARG A 286 -29.53 5.99 28.80
CA ARG A 286 -29.55 6.75 30.06
C ARG A 286 -29.11 5.89 31.24
N GLU A 287 -29.64 4.68 31.38
CA GLU A 287 -29.24 3.75 32.46
C GLU A 287 -27.76 3.40 32.41
N ARG A 288 -27.19 3.31 31.20
CA ARG A 288 -25.76 3.04 31.01
C ARG A 288 -24.88 4.25 31.34
N VAL A 289 -25.29 5.46 30.95
CA VAL A 289 -24.50 6.70 31.11
C VAL A 289 -24.63 7.28 32.50
N PHE A 290 -25.85 7.38 33.02
CA PHE A 290 -26.17 8.08 34.27
C PHE A 290 -26.61 7.16 35.42
N GLY A 291 -26.75 5.85 35.16
CA GLY A 291 -27.18 4.86 36.17
C GLY A 291 -28.70 4.69 36.27
N ARG A 292 -29.13 3.78 37.16
CA ARG A 292 -30.55 3.48 37.39
C ARG A 292 -31.26 4.64 38.10
N TYR A 293 -32.55 4.79 37.81
CA TYR A 293 -33.45 5.84 38.37
C TYR A 293 -33.35 6.01 39.88
N GLU A 294 -33.13 4.92 40.61
CA GLU A 294 -33.05 4.91 42.08
C GLU A 294 -31.93 5.79 42.66
N ARG A 295 -30.97 6.26 41.84
CA ARG A 295 -29.88 7.14 42.27
C ARG A 295 -30.01 8.60 41.86
N MET A 296 -31.06 8.98 41.12
CA MET A 296 -31.24 10.37 40.66
C MET A 296 -32.13 11.13 41.64
N GLU A 297 -31.70 12.31 42.08
CA GLU A 297 -32.57 13.24 42.81
C GLU A 297 -33.66 13.76 41.87
N ALA A 298 -34.90 13.78 42.36
CA ALA A 298 -36.01 14.33 41.60
C ALA A 298 -35.84 15.86 41.53
N ILE A 299 -35.59 16.37 40.32
CA ILE A 299 -35.56 17.80 40.07
C ILE A 299 -37.02 18.24 39.81
N GLU A 300 -37.54 19.14 40.65
CA GLU A 300 -38.79 19.84 40.34
C GLU A 300 -38.59 20.71 39.10
N MET A 301 -39.23 20.35 38.00
CA MET A 301 -39.20 21.15 36.78
C MET A 301 -40.17 22.33 36.91
N PRO A 302 -39.74 23.58 36.62
CA PRO A 302 -40.63 24.73 36.68
C PRO A 302 -41.80 24.57 35.70
N ALA A 303 -43.02 24.73 36.22
CA ALA A 303 -44.25 24.38 35.52
C ALA A 303 -44.61 25.33 34.35
N GLU A 304 -44.09 26.57 34.35
CA GLU A 304 -44.50 27.62 33.42
C GLU A 304 -43.79 27.58 32.05
N GLU A 305 -42.67 26.86 31.89
CA GLU A 305 -41.89 26.80 30.64
C GLU A 305 -41.48 25.37 30.26
N SER A 306 -42.30 24.38 30.60
CA SER A 306 -42.05 22.99 30.21
C SER A 306 -42.28 22.82 28.70
N PHE A 307 -41.19 22.76 27.91
CA PHE A 307 -41.23 22.36 26.50
C PHE A 307 -42.04 21.07 26.31
N LEU A 308 -41.99 20.14 27.27
CA LEU A 308 -42.76 18.89 27.22
C LEU A 308 -44.28 19.12 27.23
N ASN A 309 -44.76 20.21 27.85
CA ASN A 309 -46.18 20.56 27.87
C ASN A 309 -46.65 21.21 26.55
N SER A 310 -45.72 21.71 25.73
CA SER A 310 -46.03 22.26 24.40
C SER A 310 -46.19 21.19 23.31
N LEU A 311 -45.80 19.95 23.59
CA LEU A 311 -45.94 18.82 22.67
C LEU A 311 -47.39 18.32 22.69
N SER A 312 -48.12 18.49 21.59
CA SER A 312 -49.55 18.17 21.53
C SER A 312 -49.82 16.70 21.23
N ASN A 313 -48.99 16.09 20.37
CA ASN A 313 -49.15 14.72 19.90
C ASN A 313 -47.88 13.89 20.06
N ARG A 314 -48.06 12.58 20.26
CA ARG A 314 -46.95 11.61 20.24
C ARG A 314 -46.53 11.32 18.80
N PRO A 315 -45.23 11.38 18.47
CA PRO A 315 -44.77 11.05 17.12
C PRO A 315 -44.95 9.55 16.85
N ALA A 316 -45.35 9.21 15.61
CA ALA A 316 -45.49 7.81 15.19
C ALA A 316 -44.13 7.12 14.99
N THR A 317 -43.11 7.88 14.62
CA THR A 317 -41.76 7.38 14.34
C THR A 317 -40.73 8.36 14.87
N VAL A 318 -39.63 7.83 15.41
CA VAL A 318 -38.51 8.60 15.93
C VAL A 318 -37.26 8.16 15.20
N GLU A 319 -36.54 9.13 14.66
CA GLU A 319 -35.26 8.94 14.02
C GLU A 319 -34.16 9.09 15.07
N LEU A 320 -33.41 8.02 15.29
CA LEU A 320 -32.25 8.00 16.17
C LEU A 320 -31.00 8.01 15.29
N ILE A 321 -30.18 9.05 15.47
CA ILE A 321 -28.89 9.22 14.82
C ILE A 321 -27.84 8.98 15.89
N GLU A 322 -27.16 7.85 15.81
CA GLU A 322 -26.02 7.51 16.64
C GLU A 322 -24.76 7.91 15.89
N GLU A 323 -23.88 8.65 16.53
CA GLU A 323 -22.65 9.13 15.96
C GLU A 323 -21.50 8.76 16.92
N ILE A 324 -20.60 7.90 16.43
CA ILE A 324 -19.43 7.48 17.20
C ILE A 324 -18.20 8.02 16.48
N SER A 325 -17.51 8.97 17.13
CA SER A 325 -16.27 9.53 16.62
C SER A 325 -15.10 9.09 17.50
N ARG A 326 -13.95 8.83 16.86
CA ARG A 326 -12.69 8.55 17.55
C ARG A 326 -11.89 9.84 17.63
N THR A 327 -11.66 10.32 18.85
CA THR A 327 -10.85 11.51 19.15
C THR A 327 -9.55 11.10 19.83
N ASP A 328 -8.56 12.00 19.89
CA ASP A 328 -7.29 11.77 20.59
C ASP A 328 -7.48 11.42 22.09
N ASP A 329 -8.57 11.88 22.70
CA ASP A 329 -8.94 11.65 24.10
C ASP A 329 -9.81 10.37 24.31
N GLY A 330 -10.10 9.63 23.23
CA GLY A 330 -10.88 8.39 23.27
C GLY A 330 -12.11 8.42 22.35
N LYS A 331 -13.05 7.50 22.60
CA LYS A 331 -14.30 7.41 21.82
C LYS A 331 -15.32 8.42 22.36
N GLN A 332 -15.81 9.30 21.51
CA GLN A 332 -16.93 10.18 21.78
C GLN A 332 -18.21 9.55 21.21
N TYR A 333 -19.27 9.57 22.00
CA TYR A 333 -20.58 9.03 21.64
C TYR A 333 -21.60 10.17 21.65
N GLU A 334 -22.21 10.44 20.51
CA GLU A 334 -23.30 11.40 20.37
C GLU A 334 -24.57 10.69 19.90
N ILE A 335 -25.70 10.99 20.54
CA ILE A 335 -27.00 10.44 20.17
C ILE A 335 -27.96 11.61 19.97
N ARG A 336 -28.42 11.78 18.73
CA ARG A 336 -29.42 12.78 18.37
C ARG A 336 -30.76 12.10 18.14
N VAL A 337 -31.78 12.59 18.85
CA VAL A 337 -33.16 12.14 18.70
C VAL A 337 -33.90 13.18 17.88
N ARG A 338 -34.37 12.79 16.69
CA ARG A 338 -35.22 13.63 15.84
C ARG A 338 -36.59 12.99 15.72
N TRP A 339 -37.64 13.80 15.88
CA TRP A 339 -39.01 13.36 15.62
C TRP A 339 -39.77 14.47 14.91
N THR A 340 -40.81 14.08 14.20
CA THR A 340 -41.76 15.00 13.55
C THR A 340 -43.10 14.88 14.25
N GLU A 341 -43.73 16.01 14.56
CA GLU A 341 -45.09 16.01 15.09
C GLU A 341 -46.06 15.62 13.94
N ASN A 342 -46.94 14.66 14.20
CA ASN A 342 -48.01 14.35 13.24
C ASN A 342 -48.99 15.53 13.23
N SER A 343 -48.87 16.40 12.23
CA SER A 343 -49.96 17.28 11.86
C SER A 343 -51.05 16.41 11.26
N ASN A 344 -52.19 16.28 11.93
CA ASN A 344 -53.38 15.73 11.30
C ASN A 344 -53.77 16.66 10.15
N GLU A 345 -53.33 16.36 8.93
CA GLU A 345 -54.05 16.74 7.71
C GLU A 345 -55.35 15.92 7.73
N ASN A 346 -56.35 16.45 8.45
CA ASN A 346 -57.73 16.28 8.05
C ASN A 346 -57.99 17.33 6.95
N GLU A 347 -57.60 17.03 5.72
CA GLU A 347 -58.36 17.49 4.56
C GLU A 347 -59.32 16.35 4.19
N ASP A 348 -60.54 16.47 4.74
CA ASP A 348 -61.81 16.31 4.02
C ASP A 348 -63.01 16.64 4.93
#